data_AF-A0AAW8RZW4-F1
#
_entry.id   AF-A0AAW8RZW4-F1
#
_cell.length_a   1.000
_cell.length_b   1.000
_cell.length_c   1.000
_cell.angle_alpha   90.00
_cell.angle_beta   90.00
_cell.angle_gamma   90.00
#
_symmetry.space_group_name_H-M   'P 1'
#
loop_
_entity.id
_entity.type
_entity.pdbx_description
1 polymer ?
#
loop_
_entity_poly.entity_id
_entity_poly.type
_entity_poly.pdbx_seq_one_letter_code
_entity_poly.pdbx_strand_id
1 'polypeptide(L)' 'MNELINRKLAEVHENNRTLETTFFETQKGLSMVAKQSRFMFDECIANGFTEDQALKLVIGLFSGNGG' A
#
# COMPACT_ATOMS: atom_id res chain seq x y z
N MET A 1 -29.98 -24.49 19.33
CA MET A 1 -30.03 -23.28 18.48
C MET A 1 -28.99 -22.22 18.89
N ASN A 2 -28.47 -22.22 20.12
CA ASN A 2 -27.54 -21.20 20.62
C ASN A 2 -26.05 -21.43 20.22
N GLU A 3 -25.57 -22.68 20.25
CA GLU A 3 -24.15 -22.97 19.97
C GLU A 3 -23.73 -22.71 18.53
N LEU A 4 -24.59 -23.00 17.54
CA LEU A 4 -24.30 -22.76 16.14
C LEU A 4 -24.14 -21.25 15.86
N ILE A 5 -25.00 -20.43 16.48
CA ILE A 5 -24.95 -18.97 16.37
C ILE A 5 -23.67 -18.45 17.02
N ASN A 6 -23.32 -18.93 18.22
CA ASN A 6 -22.10 -18.52 18.92
C ASN A 6 -20.82 -18.90 18.15
N ARG A 7 -20.79 -20.09 17.53
CA ARG A 7 -19.64 -20.50 16.68
C ARG A 7 -19.51 -19.60 15.45
N LYS A 8 -20.61 -19.33 14.74
CA LYS A 8 -20.59 -18.42 13.60
C LYS A 8 -20.19 -16.99 13.98
N LEU A 9 -20.65 -16.51 15.14
CA LEU A 9 -20.28 -15.19 15.63
C LEU A 9 -18.77 -15.13 15.94
N ALA A 10 -18.21 -16.15 16.58
CA ALA A 10 -16.77 -16.24 16.84
C ALA A 10 -15.95 -16.27 15.54
N GLU A 11 -16.39 -17.02 14.53
CA GLU A 11 -15.75 -17.07 13.21
C GLU A 11 -15.76 -15.69 12.52
N VAL A 12 -16.89 -14.99 12.54
CA VAL A 12 -16.99 -13.62 11.99
C VAL A 12 -16.08 -12.65 12.72
N HIS A 13 -15.98 -12.73 14.05
CA HIS A 13 -15.08 -11.86 14.82
C HIS A 13 -13.61 -12.10 14.47
N GLU A 14 -13.19 -13.36 14.31
CA GLU A 14 -11.81 -13.68 13.94
C GLU A 14 -11.49 -13.26 12.51
N ASN A 15 -12.44 -13.47 11.58
CA ASN A 15 -12.30 -12.99 10.20
C ASN A 15 -12.18 -11.45 10.16
N ASN A 16 -13.01 -10.73 10.92
CA ASN A 16 -12.93 -9.28 10.99
C ASN A 16 -11.58 -8.80 11.53
N ARG A 17 -11.06 -9.43 12.60
CA ARG A 17 -9.75 -9.10 13.16
C ARG A 17 -8.62 -9.32 12.15
N THR A 18 -8.70 -10.41 11.40
CA THR A 18 -7.72 -10.72 10.35
C THR A 18 -7.78 -9.68 9.25
N LEU A 19 -8.99 -9.33 8.76
CA LEU A 19 -9.20 -8.30 7.75
C LEU A 19 -8.68 -6.93 8.20
N GLU A 20 -8.97 -6.53 9.44
CA GLU A 20 -8.45 -5.29 10.03
C GLU A 20 -6.92 -5.27 10.04
N THR A 21 -6.31 -6.37 10.48
CA THR A 21 -4.85 -6.48 10.53
C THR A 21 -4.23 -6.38 9.14
N THR A 22 -4.74 -7.15 8.16
CA THR A 22 -4.28 -7.12 6.78
C THR A 22 -4.47 -5.73 6.15
N PHE A 23 -5.59 -5.06 6.44
CA PHE A 23 -5.83 -3.69 5.97
C PHE A 23 -4.78 -2.72 6.50
N PHE A 24 -4.50 -2.73 7.81
CA PHE A 24 -3.50 -1.84 8.41
C PHE A 24 -2.09 -2.11 7.90
N GLU A 25 -1.71 -3.37 7.70
CA GLU A 25 -0.41 -3.73 7.13
C GLU A 25 -0.28 -3.25 5.69
N THR A 26 -1.32 -3.44 4.88
CA THR A 26 -1.38 -2.95 3.51
C THR A 26 -1.28 -1.42 3.46
N GLN A 27 -2.00 -0.73 4.34
CA GLN A 27 -1.95 0.74 4.45
C GLN A 27 -0.55 1.24 4.82
N LYS A 28 0.14 0.55 5.75
CA LYS A 28 1.53 0.87 6.09
C LYS A 28 2.46 0.70 4.88
N GLY A 29 2.31 -0.39 4.14
CA GLY A 29 3.06 -0.64 2.90
C GLY A 29 2.85 0.48 1.87
N LEU A 30 1.59 0.85 1.62
CA LEU A 30 1.25 1.94 0.71
C LEU A 30 1.83 3.28 1.15
N SER A 31 1.77 3.60 2.46
CA SER A 31 2.37 4.82 3.01
C SER A 31 3.87 4.88 2.78
N MET A 32 4.57 3.75 2.93
CA MET A 32 6.00 3.66 2.69
C MET A 32 6.34 3.87 1.22
N VAL A 33 5.63 3.20 0.30
CA VAL A 33 5.80 3.38 -1.16
C VAL A 33 5.58 4.83 -1.57
N ALA A 34 4.54 5.49 -1.06
CA ALA A 34 4.27 6.90 -1.34
C ALA A 34 5.41 7.83 -0.89
N LYS A 35 5.96 7.60 0.31
CA LYS A 35 7.11 8.38 0.82
C LYS A 35 8.36 8.17 -0.04
N GLN A 36 8.67 6.92 -0.41
CA GLN A 36 9.81 6.61 -1.26
C GLN A 36 9.65 7.20 -2.66
N SER A 37 8.45 7.08 -3.24
CA SER A 37 8.12 7.68 -4.54
C SER A 37 8.34 9.19 -4.53
N ARG A 38 7.90 9.87 -3.47
CA ARG A 38 8.10 11.31 -3.33
C ARG A 38 9.57 11.69 -3.20
N PHE A 39 10.31 10.97 -2.35
CA PHE A 39 11.74 11.19 -2.20
C PHE A 39 12.48 11.04 -3.54
N MET A 40 12.22 9.96 -4.28
CA MET A 40 12.84 9.75 -5.60
C MET A 40 12.46 10.82 -6.62
N PHE A 41 11.20 11.29 -6.59
CA PHE A 41 10.77 12.40 -7.44
C PHE A 41 11.57 13.66 -7.13
N ASP A 42 11.66 14.05 -5.85
CA ASP A 42 12.39 15.24 -5.42
C ASP A 42 13.89 15.15 -5.79
N GLU A 43 14.50 13.96 -5.67
CA GLU A 43 15.88 13.70 -6.12
C GLU A 43 16.03 13.85 -7.66
N CYS A 44 15.06 13.40 -8.46
CA CYS A 44 15.09 13.60 -9.90
C CYS A 44 15.09 15.09 -10.25
N ILE A 45 14.22 15.87 -9.60
CA ILE A 45 14.17 17.33 -9.78
C ILE A 45 15.51 17.97 -9.37
N ALA A 46 16.08 17.57 -8.24
CA ALA A 46 17.38 18.07 -7.78
C ALA A 46 18.53 17.77 -8.76
N ASN A 47 18.43 16.67 -9.51
CA ASN A 47 19.39 16.27 -10.55
C ASN A 47 19.08 16.85 -11.94
N GLY A 48 18.15 17.80 -12.04
CA GLY A 48 17.88 18.55 -13.27
C GLY A 48 16.89 17.89 -14.23
N PHE A 49 16.16 16.86 -13.78
CA PHE A 49 15.06 16.30 -14.55
C PHE A 49 13.88 17.29 -14.56
N THR A 50 13.15 17.33 -15.67
CA THR A 50 11.84 17.98 -15.69
C THR A 50 10.82 17.16 -14.89
N GLU A 51 9.74 17.80 -14.44
CA GLU A 51 8.66 17.12 -13.70
C GLU A 51 8.08 15.93 -14.46
N ASP A 52 7.91 16.04 -15.78
CA ASP A 52 7.39 14.94 -16.63
C ASP A 52 8.36 13.75 -16.68
N GLN A 53 9.67 14.00 -16.79
CA GLN A 53 10.68 12.94 -16.78
C GLN A 53 10.77 12.25 -15.42
N ALA A 54 10.77 13.04 -14.34
CA ALA A 54 10.78 12.53 -12.97
C ALA A 54 9.53 11.68 -12.70
N LEU A 55 8.35 12.16 -13.11
CA LEU A 55 7.09 11.45 -12.91
C LEU A 55 7.06 10.11 -13.66
N LYS A 56 7.45 10.10 -14.95
CA LYS A 56 7.52 8.87 -15.75
C LYS A 56 8.46 7.84 -15.14
N LEU A 57 9.63 8.27 -14.69
CA LEU A 57 10.62 7.38 -14.06
C LEU A 57 10.09 6.78 -12.75
N VAL A 58 9.61 7.63 -11.84
CA VAL A 58 9.11 7.19 -10.52
C VAL A 58 7.91 6.27 -10.67
N ILE A 59 6.93 6.63 -11.52
CA ILE A 59 5.79 5.75 -11.78
C ILE A 59 6.25 4.42 -12.39
N GLY A 60 7.18 4.43 -13.36
CA GLY A 60 7.71 3.21 -13.97
C GLY A 60 8.34 2.26 -12.94
N LEU A 61 9.12 2.80 -12.01
CA LEU A 61 9.79 2.04 -10.96
C LEU A 61 8.83 1.38 -9.96
N PHE A 62 7.77 2.10 -9.57
CA PHE A 62 6.82 1.61 -8.55
C PHE A 62 5.59 0.90 -9.13
N SER A 63 5.33 1.00 -10.44
CA SER A 63 4.22 0.29 -11.12
C SER A 63 4.64 -1.04 -11.75
N GLY A 64 5.94 -1.36 -11.78
CA GLY A 64 6.45 -2.60 -12.39
C GLY A 64 6.51 -2.58 -13.92
N ASN A 65 6.21 -1.44 -14.56
CA ASN A 65 6.30 -1.24 -16.00
C ASN A 65 7.67 -0.67 -16.46
N GLY A 66 8.66 -0.62 -15.56
CA GLY A 66 9.97 -0.04 -15.83
C GLY A 66 10.95 -1.00 -16.53
N GLY A 67 10.79 -1.13 -17.85
CA GLY A 67 11.76 -1.69 -18.81
C GLY A 67 11.67 -0.95 -20.12
#